data_AF-A0AAU0NUF4-F1
#
_entry.id   AF-A0AAU0NUF4-F1
#
_cell.length_a   1.000
_cell.length_b   1.000
_cell.length_c   1.000
_cell.angle_alpha   90.00
_cell.angle_beta   90.00
_cell.angle_gamma   90.00
#
_symmetry.space_group_name_H-M   'P 1'
#
loop_
_entity.id
_entity.type
_entity.pdbx_description
1 polymer ?
#
loop_
_entity_poly.entity_id
_entity_poly.type
_entity_poly.pdbx_seq_one_letter_code
_entity_poly.pdbx_strand_id
1 'polypeptide(L)'
;MRNIFFHEDDYCQIEILPKENYNYCLSQCGNIEDFANDHMDVNGLGYTDIYIRENNAILLSTLTLTKDYLKKCMENIFPKFDKVETGYSSYCIEDKNTCAYGFNENVIAFFDYDENDIVQNIWLILNIYEKNDIKSAEKLLHKLSETSDLLLVDWGWSEVYLLTDTESIGQYLGRRENIFNS
;
A
#
# COMPACT_ATOMS: atom_id res chain seq x y z
N MET A 1 11.49 14.98 -15.91
CA MET A 1 10.10 14.56 -15.71
C MET A 1 10.13 13.16 -15.13
N ARG A 2 9.55 12.94 -13.96
CA ARG A 2 9.51 11.65 -13.24
C ARG A 2 8.13 11.05 -13.44
N ASN A 3 8.05 9.94 -14.16
CA ASN A 3 6.80 9.22 -14.36
C ASN A 3 6.82 7.96 -13.52
N ILE A 4 5.66 7.51 -13.06
CA ILE A 4 5.51 6.23 -12.40
C ILE A 4 4.28 5.51 -12.94
N PHE A 5 4.40 4.19 -13.06
CA PHE A 5 3.32 3.28 -13.42
C PHE A 5 3.01 2.36 -12.23
N PHE A 6 1.73 2.09 -11.99
CA PHE A 6 1.29 0.99 -11.14
C PHE A 6 0.32 0.09 -11.92
N HIS A 7 0.43 -1.23 -11.76
CA HIS A 7 -0.53 -2.15 -12.37
C HIS A 7 -1.87 -2.04 -11.65
N GLU A 8 -2.99 -2.30 -12.32
CA GLU A 8 -4.32 -2.27 -11.68
C GLU A 8 -4.39 -3.21 -10.45
N ASP A 9 -3.70 -4.35 -10.53
CA ASP A 9 -3.61 -5.31 -9.43
C ASP A 9 -2.82 -4.78 -8.23
N ASP A 10 -1.93 -3.78 -8.39
CA ASP A 10 -1.16 -3.19 -7.28
C ASP A 10 -2.03 -2.26 -6.42
N TYR A 11 -3.15 -1.78 -6.98
CA TYR A 11 -4.02 -0.82 -6.31
C TYR A 11 -4.56 -1.41 -5.00
N CYS A 12 -4.20 -0.74 -3.89
CA CYS A 12 -4.61 -1.13 -2.54
C CYS A 12 -4.31 -2.59 -2.17
N GLN A 13 -3.21 -3.19 -2.67
CA GLN A 13 -2.71 -4.47 -2.15
C GLN A 13 -1.84 -4.29 -0.91
N ILE A 14 -1.00 -3.25 -0.90
CA ILE A 14 -0.35 -2.75 0.30
C ILE A 14 -1.03 -1.43 0.63
N GLU A 15 -1.96 -1.48 1.58
CA GLU A 15 -2.94 -0.43 1.82
C GLU A 15 -2.71 0.22 3.19
N ILE A 16 -3.01 1.51 3.29
CA ILE A 16 -3.04 2.25 4.55
C ILE A 16 -4.48 2.52 4.94
N LEU A 17 -4.87 2.05 6.12
CA LEU A 17 -6.25 2.08 6.59
C LEU A 17 -6.39 2.74 7.97
N PRO A 18 -7.57 3.29 8.30
CA PRO A 18 -7.89 3.68 9.67
C PRO A 18 -7.71 2.52 10.65
N LYS A 19 -7.14 2.80 11.82
CA LYS A 19 -6.89 1.84 12.90
C LYS A 19 -8.14 1.06 13.32
N GLU A 20 -9.31 1.64 13.18
CA GLU A 20 -10.61 1.03 13.50
C GLU A 20 -10.86 -0.25 12.68
N ASN A 21 -10.22 -0.41 11.53
CA ASN A 21 -10.31 -1.63 10.73
C ASN A 21 -9.48 -2.80 11.28
N TYR A 22 -8.68 -2.64 12.34
CA TYR A 22 -7.68 -3.64 12.73
C TYR A 22 -8.23 -5.06 12.89
N ASN A 23 -9.31 -5.22 13.66
CA ASN A 23 -9.93 -6.54 13.86
C ASN A 23 -10.59 -7.08 12.57
N TYR A 24 -11.14 -6.20 11.74
CA TYR A 24 -11.68 -6.59 10.44
C TYR A 24 -10.55 -7.11 9.54
N CYS A 25 -9.44 -6.39 9.43
CA CYS A 25 -8.30 -6.79 8.62
C CYS A 25 -7.71 -8.12 9.10
N LEU A 26 -7.53 -8.31 10.41
CA LEU A 26 -7.07 -9.59 10.95
C LEU A 26 -7.98 -10.76 10.58
N SER A 27 -9.31 -10.57 10.67
CA SER A 27 -10.27 -11.59 10.26
C SER A 27 -10.21 -11.86 8.75
N GLN A 28 -10.06 -10.82 7.93
CA GLN A 28 -9.95 -10.96 6.47
C GLN A 28 -8.66 -11.67 6.06
N CYS A 29 -7.53 -11.36 6.70
CA CYS A 29 -6.26 -12.07 6.48
C CYS A 29 -6.42 -13.58 6.74
N GLY A 30 -7.08 -13.97 7.84
CA GLY A 30 -7.40 -15.38 8.10
C GLY A 30 -8.26 -16.01 7.01
N ASN A 31 -9.32 -15.32 6.56
CA ASN A 31 -10.17 -15.81 5.48
C ASN A 31 -9.41 -15.97 4.15
N ILE A 32 -8.48 -15.05 3.84
CA ILE A 32 -7.63 -15.11 2.65
C ILE A 32 -6.69 -16.32 2.73
N GLU A 33 -6.07 -16.57 3.89
CA GLU A 33 -5.20 -17.73 4.09
C GLU A 33 -5.97 -19.05 3.96
N ASP A 34 -7.13 -19.16 4.62
CA ASP A 34 -8.00 -20.33 4.54
C ASP A 34 -8.42 -20.59 3.09
N PHE A 35 -8.86 -19.55 2.37
CA PHE A 35 -9.24 -19.66 0.97
C PHE A 35 -8.07 -20.07 0.08
N ALA A 36 -6.89 -19.47 0.27
CA ALA A 36 -5.69 -19.79 -0.50
C ALA A 36 -5.28 -21.26 -0.30
N ASN A 37 -5.36 -21.77 0.93
CA ASN A 37 -5.08 -23.16 1.24
C ASN A 37 -6.09 -24.12 0.57
N ASP A 38 -7.38 -23.78 0.57
CA ASP A 38 -8.43 -24.60 -0.02
C ASP A 38 -8.40 -24.61 -1.56
N HIS A 39 -7.84 -23.57 -2.18
CA HIS A 39 -7.82 -23.39 -3.63
C HIS A 39 -6.42 -23.48 -4.24
N MET A 40 -5.42 -23.96 -3.53
CA MET A 40 -4.10 -24.19 -4.09
C MET A 40 -4.17 -25.27 -5.19
N ASP A 41 -3.67 -24.97 -6.39
CA ASP A 41 -3.65 -25.93 -7.50
C ASP A 41 -2.81 -27.17 -7.14
N VAL A 42 -3.10 -28.30 -7.78
CA VAL A 42 -2.49 -29.61 -7.47
C VAL A 42 -0.96 -29.60 -7.58
N ASN A 43 -0.40 -28.69 -8.38
CA ASN A 43 1.04 -28.53 -8.58
C ASN A 43 1.67 -27.49 -7.65
N GLY A 44 0.88 -26.75 -6.86
CA GLY A 44 1.32 -25.65 -6.01
C GLY A 44 1.84 -24.43 -6.76
N LEU A 45 1.56 -24.31 -8.07
CA LEU A 45 2.07 -23.23 -8.93
C LEU A 45 1.07 -22.08 -9.12
N GLY A 46 -0.06 -22.12 -8.42
CA GLY A 46 -1.11 -21.12 -8.51
C GLY A 46 -2.34 -21.53 -7.72
N TYR A 47 -3.43 -20.83 -7.96
CA TYR A 47 -4.71 -21.04 -7.30
C TYR A 47 -5.80 -21.33 -8.33
N THR A 48 -6.79 -22.14 -7.95
CA THR A 48 -7.91 -22.53 -8.79
C THR A 48 -9.04 -21.50 -8.79
N ASP A 49 -9.01 -20.52 -7.89
CA ASP A 49 -10.03 -19.48 -7.75
C ASP A 49 -9.45 -18.18 -7.15
N ILE A 50 -10.22 -17.10 -7.19
CA ILE A 50 -9.83 -15.75 -6.77
C ILE A 50 -10.69 -15.32 -5.57
N TYR A 51 -10.03 -14.96 -4.47
CA TYR A 51 -10.73 -14.35 -3.33
C TYR A 51 -11.01 -12.87 -3.59
N ILE A 52 -12.28 -12.48 -3.55
CA ILE A 52 -12.71 -11.08 -3.67
C ILE A 52 -13.03 -10.54 -2.28
N ARG A 53 -12.28 -9.53 -1.84
CA ARG A 53 -12.51 -8.86 -0.56
C ARG A 53 -13.76 -7.99 -0.61
N GLU A 54 -14.51 -7.94 0.49
CA GLU A 54 -15.51 -6.89 0.69
C GLU A 54 -14.84 -5.56 1.01
N ASN A 55 -15.58 -4.46 0.84
CA ASN A 55 -15.10 -3.13 1.19
C ASN A 55 -14.70 -3.05 2.66
N ASN A 56 -13.68 -2.23 2.95
CA ASN A 56 -13.25 -1.94 4.32
C ASN A 56 -14.40 -1.38 5.16
N ALA A 57 -14.50 -1.83 6.42
CA ALA A 57 -15.59 -1.42 7.32
C ALA A 57 -15.61 0.08 7.57
N ILE A 58 -14.42 0.70 7.68
CA ILE A 58 -14.22 2.14 7.82
C ILE A 58 -13.35 2.62 6.66
N LEU A 59 -13.87 3.53 5.84
CA LEU A 59 -13.16 4.10 4.71
C LEU A 59 -12.12 5.13 5.18
N LEU A 60 -10.98 5.24 4.48
CA LEU A 60 -9.97 6.25 4.82
C LEU A 60 -10.53 7.69 4.71
N SER A 61 -11.46 7.93 3.78
CA SER A 61 -12.12 9.22 3.59
C SER A 61 -12.86 9.74 4.82
N THR A 62 -13.22 8.87 5.79
CA THR A 62 -13.84 9.32 7.05
C THR A 62 -12.87 10.11 7.94
N LEU A 63 -11.56 9.99 7.71
CA LEU A 63 -10.54 10.81 8.37
C LEU A 63 -10.48 12.24 7.80
N THR A 64 -11.14 12.50 6.67
CA THR A 64 -11.19 13.82 6.01
C THR A 64 -9.82 14.43 5.72
N LEU A 65 -8.83 13.58 5.45
CA LEU A 65 -7.49 14.00 5.04
C LEU A 65 -7.58 14.69 3.69
N THR A 66 -7.08 15.93 3.60
CA THR A 66 -7.08 16.66 2.33
C THR A 66 -5.85 16.31 1.51
N LYS A 67 -6.00 16.32 0.18
CA LYS A 67 -4.92 16.18 -0.79
C LYS A 67 -3.74 17.11 -0.48
N ASP A 68 -4.04 18.37 -0.17
CA ASP A 68 -3.02 19.39 0.10
C ASP A 68 -2.25 19.13 1.40
N TYR A 69 -2.92 18.60 2.42
CA TYR A 69 -2.27 18.20 3.67
C TYR A 69 -1.31 17.03 3.43
N LEU A 70 -1.80 15.96 2.79
CA LEU A 70 -0.98 14.77 2.54
C LEU A 70 0.19 15.07 1.61
N LYS A 71 -0.03 15.89 0.57
CA LYS A 71 1.03 16.41 -0.31
C LYS A 71 2.14 17.09 0.48
N LYS A 72 1.81 18.04 1.36
CA LYS A 72 2.81 18.73 2.20
C LYS A 72 3.55 17.76 3.11
N CYS A 73 2.86 16.76 3.67
CA CYS A 73 3.50 15.73 4.49
C CYS A 73 4.53 14.94 3.69
N MET A 74 4.20 14.53 2.46
CA MET A 74 5.07 13.72 1.60
C MET A 74 6.22 14.53 0.97
N GLU A 75 5.98 15.75 0.50
CA GLU A 75 7.00 16.62 -0.11
C GLU A 75 8.18 16.92 0.84
N ASN A 76 7.93 16.89 2.16
CA ASN A 76 8.97 17.07 3.17
C ASN A 76 9.97 15.91 3.22
N ILE A 77 9.59 14.73 2.70
CA ILE A 77 10.40 13.53 2.84
C ILE A 77 10.80 12.90 1.50
N PHE A 78 10.01 13.11 0.44
CA PHE A 78 10.21 12.53 -0.88
C PHE A 78 9.88 13.50 -2.02
N PRO A 79 10.58 13.39 -3.15
CA PRO A 79 10.19 14.10 -4.36
C PRO A 79 8.91 13.51 -4.96
N LYS A 80 8.06 14.39 -5.48
CA LYS A 80 6.84 14.04 -6.23
C LYS A 80 7.18 13.41 -7.59
N PHE A 81 6.33 12.51 -8.08
CA PHE A 81 6.29 12.13 -9.48
C PHE A 81 5.40 13.10 -10.28
N ASP A 82 5.85 13.49 -11.46
CA ASP A 82 5.17 14.46 -12.33
C ASP A 82 3.92 13.85 -12.98
N LYS A 83 3.97 12.54 -13.27
CA LYS A 83 2.90 11.80 -13.92
C LYS A 83 2.71 10.43 -13.26
N VAL A 84 1.46 10.07 -13.02
CA VAL A 84 1.06 8.72 -12.57
C VAL A 84 0.26 8.06 -13.70
N GLU A 85 0.62 6.83 -14.02
CA GLU A 85 -0.03 6.01 -15.04
C GLU A 85 -0.49 4.69 -14.43
N THR A 86 -1.56 4.13 -14.97
CA THR A 86 -2.11 2.83 -14.58
C THR A 86 -2.65 2.07 -15.78
N GLY A 87 -2.81 0.77 -15.63
CA GLY A 87 -3.44 -0.08 -16.63
C GLY A 87 -3.10 -1.56 -16.46
N TYR A 88 -3.37 -2.31 -17.52
CA TYR A 88 -3.18 -3.75 -17.60
C TYR A 88 -2.66 -4.13 -18.99
N SER A 89 -1.78 -5.13 -19.06
CA SER A 89 -1.20 -5.63 -20.31
C SER A 89 -0.59 -4.48 -21.16
N SER A 90 -1.13 -4.22 -22.36
CA SER A 90 -0.71 -3.14 -23.25
C SER A 90 -1.50 -1.85 -23.09
N TYR A 91 -2.55 -1.85 -22.27
CA TYR A 91 -3.36 -0.67 -21.98
C TYR A 91 -2.69 0.15 -20.88
N CYS A 92 -2.50 1.44 -21.14
CA CYS A 92 -1.93 2.39 -20.20
C CYS A 92 -2.67 3.72 -20.33
N ILE A 93 -3.07 4.30 -19.20
CA ILE A 93 -3.75 5.59 -19.11
C ILE A 93 -3.15 6.41 -17.97
N GLU A 94 -3.14 7.73 -18.14
CA GLU A 94 -2.77 8.64 -17.07
C GLU A 94 -3.88 8.69 -16.01
N ASP A 95 -3.51 8.48 -14.75
CA ASP A 95 -4.39 8.68 -13.61
C ASP A 95 -4.19 10.09 -13.03
N LYS A 96 -5.12 10.98 -13.36
CA LYS A 96 -5.05 12.41 -13.03
C LYS A 96 -5.42 12.71 -11.58
N ASN A 97 -6.12 11.79 -10.93
CA ASN A 97 -6.64 11.96 -9.57
C ASN A 97 -5.74 11.30 -8.53
N THR A 98 -4.56 10.85 -8.94
CA THR A 98 -3.58 10.21 -8.06
C THR A 98 -2.30 11.03 -7.97
N CYS A 99 -1.76 11.14 -6.76
CA CYS A 99 -0.42 11.65 -6.51
C CYS A 99 0.49 10.52 -6.06
N ALA A 100 1.76 10.58 -6.47
CA ALA A 100 2.78 9.63 -6.07
C ALA A 100 4.04 10.33 -5.56
N TYR A 101 4.65 9.78 -4.50
CA TYR A 101 5.87 10.28 -3.87
C TYR A 101 6.82 9.14 -3.51
N GLY A 102 8.09 9.29 -3.83
CA GLY A 102 9.14 8.30 -3.54
C GLY A 102 10.49 8.79 -4.08
N PHE A 103 11.61 8.28 -3.56
CA PHE A 103 12.93 8.60 -4.11
C PHE A 103 13.22 7.84 -5.41
N ASN A 104 12.80 6.59 -5.47
CA ASN A 104 12.95 5.66 -6.58
C ASN A 104 11.59 5.00 -6.87
N GLU A 105 11.59 4.00 -7.74
CA GLU A 105 10.40 3.23 -8.13
C GLU A 105 10.14 2.02 -7.19
N ASN A 106 10.98 1.87 -6.16
CA ASN A 106 10.95 0.72 -5.25
C ASN A 106 10.05 0.98 -4.04
N VAL A 107 10.10 2.21 -3.51
CA VAL A 107 9.33 2.64 -2.33
C VAL A 107 8.54 3.89 -2.70
N ILE A 108 7.23 3.72 -2.86
CA ILE A 108 6.33 4.76 -3.35
C ILE A 108 5.07 4.80 -2.49
N ALA A 109 4.67 5.99 -2.06
CA ALA A 109 3.34 6.26 -1.58
C ALA A 109 2.49 6.84 -2.70
N PHE A 110 1.36 6.21 -2.97
CA PHE A 110 0.29 6.72 -3.80
C PHE A 110 -0.89 7.14 -2.94
N PHE A 111 -1.61 8.15 -3.39
CA PHE A 111 -2.94 8.46 -2.85
C PHE A 111 -3.81 9.09 -3.91
N ASP A 112 -5.07 8.68 -3.93
CA ASP A 112 -6.11 9.24 -4.78
C ASP A 112 -7.02 10.18 -3.99
N TYR A 113 -7.79 11.00 -4.69
CA TYR A 113 -8.70 11.98 -4.07
C TYR A 113 -9.94 12.26 -4.93
N ASP A 114 -11.01 12.64 -4.26
CA ASP A 114 -12.30 12.99 -4.87
C ASP A 114 -12.34 14.44 -5.39
N GLU A 115 -13.47 14.86 -5.94
CA GLU A 115 -13.70 16.22 -6.44
C GLU A 115 -13.64 17.32 -5.34
N ASN A 116 -13.73 16.93 -4.07
CA ASN A 116 -13.63 17.83 -2.92
C ASN A 116 -12.20 17.84 -2.33
N ASP A 117 -11.23 17.24 -3.04
CA ASP A 117 -9.84 17.09 -2.62
C ASP A 117 -9.69 16.29 -1.32
N ILE A 118 -10.64 15.39 -1.00
CA ILE A 118 -10.54 14.45 0.11
C ILE A 118 -9.88 13.17 -0.37
N VAL A 119 -8.85 12.74 0.35
CA VAL A 119 -8.12 11.49 0.08
C VAL A 119 -9.05 10.30 0.29
N GLN A 120 -9.17 9.44 -0.73
CA GLN A 120 -10.03 8.26 -0.65
C GLN A 120 -9.24 7.02 -0.24
N ASN A 121 -8.03 6.85 -0.79
CA ASN A 121 -7.18 5.70 -0.55
C ASN A 121 -5.71 6.13 -0.50
N ILE A 122 -4.91 5.37 0.25
CA ILE A 122 -3.45 5.43 0.24
C ILE A 122 -2.94 4.01 0.08
N TRP A 123 -2.10 3.78 -0.93
CA TRP A 123 -1.47 2.48 -1.16
C TRP A 123 0.00 2.65 -1.47
N LEU A 124 0.76 1.58 -1.28
CA LEU A 124 2.20 1.59 -1.34
C LEU A 124 2.73 0.59 -2.36
N ILE A 125 3.86 0.93 -2.97
CA ILE A 125 4.78 -0.06 -3.52
C ILE A 125 5.95 -0.17 -2.55
N LEU A 126 6.23 -1.37 -2.06
CA LEU A 126 7.32 -1.68 -1.13
C LEU A 126 8.17 -2.84 -1.68
N ASN A 127 8.84 -2.58 -2.81
CA ASN A 127 9.80 -3.49 -3.42
C ASN A 127 11.17 -3.27 -2.78
N ILE A 128 11.43 -3.92 -1.65
CA ILE A 128 12.62 -3.67 -0.85
C ILE A 128 13.80 -4.49 -1.40
N TYR A 129 14.70 -3.88 -2.17
CA TYR A 129 15.87 -4.57 -2.71
C TYR A 129 17.13 -4.39 -1.86
N GLU A 130 17.29 -3.20 -1.28
CA GLU A 130 18.46 -2.84 -0.49
C GLU A 130 18.11 -2.12 0.81
N LYS A 131 19.08 -2.04 1.73
CA LYS A 131 18.93 -1.35 3.03
C LYS A 131 18.47 0.11 2.92
N ASN A 132 18.73 0.79 1.81
CA ASN A 132 18.25 2.15 1.60
C ASN A 132 16.74 2.21 1.30
N ASP A 133 16.17 1.15 0.71
CA ASP A 133 14.73 1.01 0.53
C ASP A 133 14.05 0.82 1.89
N ILE A 134 14.62 0.00 2.80
CA ILE A 134 14.11 -0.14 4.18
C ILE A 134 14.02 1.23 4.86
N LYS A 135 15.12 1.99 4.88
CA LYS A 135 15.15 3.32 5.50
C LYS A 135 14.12 4.28 4.89
N SER A 136 13.90 4.17 3.58
CA SER A 136 12.90 4.99 2.89
C SER A 136 11.49 4.56 3.30
N ALA A 137 11.20 3.26 3.35
CA ALA A 137 9.91 2.74 3.78
C ALA A 137 9.62 3.09 5.25
N GLU A 138 10.58 2.96 6.16
CA GLU A 138 10.44 3.38 7.55
C GLU A 138 10.12 4.87 7.66
N LYS A 139 10.84 5.73 6.92
CA LYS A 139 10.59 7.17 6.89
C LYS A 139 9.20 7.50 6.35
N LEU A 140 8.75 6.78 5.33
CA LEU A 140 7.43 6.90 4.73
C LEU A 140 6.33 6.55 5.74
N LEU A 141 6.42 5.36 6.33
CA LEU A 141 5.43 4.82 7.26
C LEU A 141 5.36 5.65 8.55
N HIS A 142 6.52 6.08 9.07
CA HIS A 142 6.58 7.02 10.19
C HIS A 142 5.91 8.34 9.84
N LYS A 143 6.10 8.87 8.63
CA LYS A 143 5.47 10.13 8.25
C LYS A 143 3.94 10.02 8.14
N LEU A 144 3.44 8.87 7.70
CA LEU A 144 2.01 8.59 7.68
C LEU A 144 1.45 8.43 9.10
N SER A 145 2.17 7.77 10.02
CA SER A 145 1.71 7.60 11.40
C SER A 145 1.58 8.92 12.17
N GLU A 146 2.29 9.97 11.76
CA GLU A 146 2.12 11.33 12.30
C GLU A 146 0.80 12.00 11.87
N THR A 147 0.13 11.49 10.83
CA THR A 147 -1.10 12.12 10.29
C THR A 147 -2.36 11.69 11.02
N SER A 148 -2.44 10.42 11.42
CA SER A 148 -3.60 9.78 12.06
C SER A 148 -3.22 8.42 12.61
N ASP A 149 -4.08 7.83 13.42
CA ASP A 149 -3.97 6.44 13.87
C ASP A 149 -4.29 5.49 12.69
N LEU A 150 -3.25 4.93 12.08
CA LEU A 150 -3.33 4.18 10.83
C LEU A 150 -2.73 2.77 10.95
N LEU A 151 -3.12 1.92 10.02
CA LEU A 151 -2.61 0.57 9.78
C LEU A 151 -1.80 0.52 8.50
N LEU A 152 -0.82 -0.38 8.47
CA LEU A 152 -0.31 -0.99 7.25
C LEU A 152 -0.99 -2.34 7.08
N VAL A 153 -1.59 -2.57 5.93
CA VAL A 153 -2.15 -3.87 5.57
C VAL A 153 -1.51 -4.35 4.29
N ASP A 154 -0.97 -5.55 4.32
CA ASP A 154 -0.50 -6.24 3.13
C ASP A 154 -1.40 -7.44 2.85
N TRP A 155 -2.31 -7.25 1.90
CA TRP A 155 -3.30 -8.25 1.56
C TRP A 155 -2.69 -9.46 0.83
N GLY A 156 -1.56 -9.27 0.13
CA GLY A 156 -0.87 -10.36 -0.55
C GLY A 156 -0.12 -11.26 0.43
N TRP A 157 0.26 -10.72 1.59
CA TRP A 157 0.97 -11.45 2.65
C TRP A 157 0.08 -11.82 3.83
N SER A 158 -1.20 -11.42 3.83
CA SER A 158 -2.11 -11.58 4.95
C SER A 158 -1.59 -10.98 6.27
N GLU A 159 -0.92 -9.84 6.20
CA GLU A 159 -0.31 -9.19 7.37
C GLU A 159 -0.89 -7.81 7.67
N VAL A 160 -1.01 -7.48 8.96
CA VAL A 160 -1.60 -6.23 9.47
C VAL A 160 -0.77 -5.67 10.62
N TYR A 161 -0.39 -4.40 10.53
CA TYR A 161 0.41 -3.70 11.55
C TYR A 161 -0.17 -2.34 11.88
N LEU A 162 -0.11 -1.95 13.16
CA LEU A 162 -0.27 -0.54 13.54
C LEU A 162 0.94 0.24 13.03
N LEU A 163 0.74 1.39 12.37
CA LEU A 163 1.88 2.21 11.91
C LEU A 163 2.77 2.72 13.05
N THR A 164 2.25 2.75 14.28
CA THR A 164 3.01 3.11 15.48
C THR A 164 3.86 1.97 16.03
N ASP A 165 3.65 0.73 15.58
CA ASP A 165 4.45 -0.43 16.00
C ASP A 165 5.69 -0.57 15.11
N THR A 166 6.68 0.27 15.41
CA THR A 166 7.92 0.35 14.63
C THR A 166 8.74 -0.93 14.64
N GLU A 167 8.63 -1.74 15.70
CA GLU A 167 9.37 -3.00 15.80
C GLU A 167 8.82 -4.03 14.81
N SER A 168 7.51 -4.26 14.84
CA SER A 168 6.85 -5.20 13.91
C SER A 168 7.01 -4.77 12.45
N ILE A 169 6.91 -3.47 12.17
CA ILE A 169 7.17 -2.91 10.83
C ILE A 169 8.60 -3.16 10.37
N GLY A 170 9.60 -2.93 11.25
CA GLY A 170 11.00 -3.19 10.92
C GLY A 170 11.24 -4.67 10.56
N GLN A 171 10.61 -5.59 11.31
CA GLN A 171 10.66 -7.02 11.01
C GLN A 171 10.00 -7.35 9.67
N TYR A 172 8.83 -6.78 9.39
CA TYR A 172 8.13 -6.93 8.11
C TYR A 172 8.98 -6.45 6.93
N LEU A 173 9.56 -5.24 7.00
CA LEU A 173 10.41 -4.69 5.95
C LEU A 173 11.68 -5.53 5.74
N GLY A 174 12.26 -6.06 6.83
CA GLY A 174 13.38 -7.01 6.75
C GLY A 174 12.99 -8.33 6.07
N ARG A 175 11.77 -8.83 6.26
CA ARG A 175 11.26 -9.99 5.51
C ARG A 175 11.08 -9.67 4.03
N ARG A 176 10.60 -8.48 3.68
CA ARG A 176 10.50 -8.06 2.26
C ARG A 176 11.84 -7.99 1.56
N GLU A 177 12.88 -7.50 2.24
CA GLU A 177 14.26 -7.49 1.71
C GLU A 177 14.73 -8.90 1.29
N ASN A 178 14.32 -9.93 2.03
CA ASN A 178 14.75 -11.30 1.78
C ASN A 178 14.10 -11.95 0.54
N ILE A 179 12.95 -11.46 0.07
CA ILE A 179 12.27 -12.01 -1.12
C ILE A 179 13.16 -11.88 -2.36
N PHE A 180 13.83 -10.74 -2.50
CA PHE A 180 14.59 -10.40 -3.69
C PHE A 180 16.07 -10.78 -3.59
N ASN A 181 16.53 -11.15 -2.39
CA ASN A 181 17.90 -11.55 -2.10
C ASN A 181 18.07 -13.07 -1.91
N SER A 182 16.98 -13.85 -2.07
CA SER A 182 16.97 -15.32 -2.00
C SER A 182 17.21 -16.02 -3.34
#